data_AF-A0A250JIX5-F1
#
_entry.id   AF-A0A250JIX5-F1
#
_cell.length_a   1.000
_cell.length_b   1.000
_cell.length_c   1.000
_cell.angle_alpha   90.00
_cell.angle_beta   90.00
_cell.angle_gamma   90.00
#
_symmetry.space_group_name_H-M   'P 1'
#
loop_
_entity.id
_entity.type
_entity.pdbx_description
1 polymer ?
#
loop_
_entity_poly.entity_id
_entity_poly.type
_entity_poly.pdbx_seq_one_letter_code
_entity_poly.pdbx_strand_id
1 'polypeptide(L)'
;MRVPLLAVALATHPYAEPFWARDLTALVERLTAPPVDPADAERQRLFGDVVSFLNCEPLAPLRPEDSPRAPRALLRLEVARRGRLGASAASSATLWRDVLTPDFFRRAALLPKEQALRWPIEEENWSSETLELRLRPSSCGQPVPATDELPLLTSELEQEVDKTLGAEVAHRLLYHRASRLLTLGRADEAREVARRLNPSAMGDALRPLGQLLRLGLGIDPPAGYLSLVDEPVLSPLRMPIVAQAAAHLSTEARWREVLAITEPYAPRPDARASLSESPQRWDVFYRRALAYQALGERESLARMWPSIFPALASAQDSRVEALRGIALADLARGTLDTQALTLLRDLGPAAAFPRRLATLGGLALDRGNVRLALDVSERLLLEKSALFRVRGHTLRAEVALASGDATGLTRAIERLLSLRRQEPVPTKDLEEVDRIVLALAQTLVTASADLTEARWRPLLAAQLEGMRQAVHSRHEKAFPALLAALEDRGPQAAAKGKRLEAFVAVGQVAVGAPPGLEPPPPLTVSWPELWSLLALPLPEGSWRDWFPREPASPVSAPAKTEVPHAP
;
A
#
# COMPACT_ATOMS: atom_id res chain seq x y z
N MET A 1 -8.97 -41.73 -14.36
CA MET A 1 -8.35 -41.20 -13.13
C MET A 1 -7.19 -42.10 -12.76
N ARG A 2 -5.95 -41.65 -12.95
CA ARG A 2 -4.76 -42.39 -12.47
C ARG A 2 -4.46 -41.85 -11.08
N VAL A 3 -4.78 -42.63 -10.04
CA VAL A 3 -4.36 -42.30 -8.67
C VAL A 3 -2.83 -42.35 -8.67
N PRO A 4 -2.13 -41.25 -8.39
CA PRO A 4 -0.68 -41.25 -8.48
C PRO A 4 -0.10 -42.21 -7.45
N LEU A 5 0.99 -42.88 -7.85
CA LEU A 5 1.75 -43.86 -7.06
C LEU A 5 2.03 -43.38 -5.62
N LEU A 6 2.09 -42.06 -5.43
CA LEU A 6 2.27 -41.40 -4.16
C LEU A 6 1.04 -41.38 -3.24
N ALA A 7 -0.17 -41.16 -3.78
CA ALA A 7 -1.41 -41.18 -3.01
C ALA A 7 -1.70 -42.60 -2.51
N VAL A 8 -1.32 -43.63 -3.29
CA VAL A 8 -1.34 -45.03 -2.86
C VAL A 8 -0.23 -45.31 -1.83
N ALA A 9 1.00 -44.81 -2.07
CA ALA A 9 2.13 -45.00 -1.16
C ALA A 9 1.92 -44.38 0.24
N LEU A 10 1.20 -43.26 0.34
CA LEU A 10 0.94 -42.56 1.60
C LEU A 10 -0.41 -42.91 2.22
N ALA A 11 -1.30 -43.65 1.55
CA ALA A 11 -2.58 -44.08 2.14
C ALA A 11 -2.57 -45.54 2.62
N THR A 12 -1.85 -46.45 1.95
CA THR A 12 -2.02 -47.91 2.16
C THR A 12 -0.73 -48.69 2.33
N HIS A 13 0.44 -48.03 2.42
CA HIS A 13 1.73 -48.71 2.53
C HIS A 13 2.19 -48.86 3.99
N PRO A 14 2.96 -49.90 4.35
CA PRO A 14 3.54 -50.04 5.69
C PRO A 14 4.38 -48.84 6.15
N TYR A 15 4.85 -47.95 5.29
CA TYR A 15 5.58 -46.74 5.73
C TYR A 15 4.64 -45.59 6.11
N ALA A 16 3.40 -45.59 5.62
CA ALA A 16 2.45 -44.51 5.83
C ALA A 16 1.92 -44.45 7.27
N GLU A 17 1.60 -45.60 7.86
CA GLU A 17 1.09 -45.70 9.22
C GLU A 17 2.01 -45.04 10.27
N PRO A 18 3.31 -45.38 10.37
CA PRO A 18 4.21 -44.72 11.33
C PRO A 18 4.45 -43.25 10.97
N PHE A 19 4.49 -42.89 9.68
CA PHE A 19 4.61 -41.50 9.25
C PHE A 19 3.43 -40.64 9.74
N TRP A 20 2.19 -41.09 9.55
CA TRP A 20 1.00 -40.37 10.02
C TRP A 20 0.84 -40.39 11.54
N ALA A 21 1.30 -41.46 12.21
CA ALA A 21 1.40 -41.54 13.66
C ALA A 21 2.53 -40.67 14.24
N ARG A 22 3.31 -40.01 13.37
CA ARG A 22 4.49 -39.20 13.70
C ARG A 22 5.49 -39.96 14.56
N ASP A 23 5.63 -41.26 14.30
CA ASP A 23 6.57 -42.16 14.98
C ASP A 23 7.77 -42.41 14.06
N LEU A 24 8.84 -41.65 14.28
CA LEU A 24 10.03 -41.73 13.44
C LEU A 24 10.79 -43.04 13.71
N THR A 25 10.73 -43.57 14.93
CA THR A 25 11.43 -44.82 15.30
C THR A 25 10.82 -46.00 14.55
N ALA A 26 9.50 -46.14 14.61
CA ALA A 26 8.77 -47.18 13.87
C ALA A 26 8.95 -47.04 12.35
N LEU A 27 9.07 -45.81 11.82
CA LEU A 27 9.35 -45.58 10.39
C LEU A 27 10.75 -46.08 10.00
N VAL A 28 11.78 -45.75 10.79
CA VAL A 28 13.16 -46.18 10.53
C VAL A 28 13.30 -47.69 10.59
N GLU A 29 12.68 -48.35 11.58
CA GLU A 29 12.67 -49.81 11.68
C GLU A 29 12.12 -50.45 10.41
N ARG A 30 10.96 -49.97 9.91
CA ARG A 30 10.35 -50.51 8.69
C ARG A 30 11.24 -50.30 7.45
N LEU A 31 12.03 -49.23 7.40
CA LEU A 31 12.94 -48.93 6.29
C LEU A 31 14.19 -49.82 6.26
N THR A 32 14.50 -50.56 7.33
CA THR A 32 15.65 -51.49 7.35
C THR A 32 15.39 -52.80 6.60
N ALA A 33 14.11 -53.13 6.34
CA ALA A 33 13.73 -54.33 5.59
C ALA A 33 14.11 -54.21 4.10
N PRO A 34 14.59 -55.29 3.45
CA PRO A 34 14.92 -55.27 2.02
C PRO A 34 13.66 -55.00 1.17
N PRO A 35 13.77 -54.26 0.06
CA PRO A 35 12.63 -53.94 -0.80
C PRO A 35 12.08 -55.19 -1.48
N VAL A 36 10.75 -55.30 -1.52
CA VAL A 36 10.05 -56.48 -2.08
C VAL A 36 9.94 -56.39 -3.61
N ASP A 37 9.80 -55.19 -4.16
CA ASP A 37 9.68 -54.94 -5.60
C ASP A 37 10.31 -53.58 -6.00
N PRO A 38 10.47 -53.28 -7.31
CA PRO A 38 11.05 -52.00 -7.75
C PRO A 38 10.26 -50.75 -7.33
N ALA A 39 8.93 -50.85 -7.17
CA ALA A 39 8.10 -49.74 -6.71
C ALA A 39 8.25 -49.51 -5.20
N ASP A 40 8.44 -50.58 -4.43
CA ASP A 40 8.77 -50.57 -3.02
C ASP A 40 10.17 -49.99 -2.79
N ALA A 41 11.15 -50.33 -3.62
CA ALA A 41 12.47 -49.70 -3.59
C ALA A 41 12.41 -48.17 -3.80
N GLU A 42 11.50 -47.68 -4.65
CA GLU A 42 11.26 -46.24 -4.84
C GLU A 42 10.58 -45.60 -3.63
N ARG A 43 9.60 -46.28 -3.03
CA ARG A 43 8.95 -45.84 -1.78
C ARG A 43 9.93 -45.78 -0.61
N GLN A 44 10.78 -46.81 -0.44
CA GLN A 44 11.85 -46.82 0.56
C GLN A 44 12.80 -45.64 0.39
N ARG A 45 13.21 -45.32 -0.85
CA ARG A 45 14.04 -44.13 -1.13
C ARG A 45 13.33 -42.83 -0.76
N LEU A 46 12.03 -42.71 -1.05
CA LEU A 46 11.26 -41.52 -0.69
C LEU A 46 11.16 -41.35 0.83
N PHE A 47 10.74 -42.38 1.56
CA PHE A 47 10.61 -42.30 3.01
C PHE A 47 11.98 -42.20 3.70
N GLY A 48 13.04 -42.75 3.11
CA GLY A 48 14.42 -42.48 3.52
C GLY A 48 14.78 -41.00 3.38
N ASP A 49 14.46 -40.36 2.24
CA ASP A 49 14.61 -38.92 2.08
C ASP A 49 13.77 -38.13 3.12
N VAL A 50 12.57 -38.61 3.49
CA VAL A 50 11.74 -37.99 4.56
C VAL A 50 12.41 -38.09 5.93
N VAL A 51 12.98 -39.25 6.29
CA VAL A 51 13.71 -39.41 7.56
C VAL A 51 14.90 -38.46 7.62
N SER A 52 15.71 -38.40 6.56
CA SER A 52 16.83 -37.45 6.50
C SER A 52 16.36 -35.99 6.54
N PHE A 53 15.26 -35.65 5.86
CA PHE A 53 14.62 -34.34 5.93
C PHE A 53 14.24 -33.95 7.36
N LEU A 54 13.54 -34.83 8.10
CA LEU A 54 13.12 -34.61 9.49
C LEU A 54 14.29 -34.59 10.48
N ASN A 55 15.40 -35.24 10.14
CA ASN A 55 16.64 -35.19 10.91
C ASN A 55 17.57 -34.05 10.51
N CYS A 56 17.17 -33.23 9.53
CA CYS A 56 17.96 -32.12 9.01
C CYS A 56 19.31 -32.56 8.42
N GLU A 57 19.37 -33.77 7.89
CA GLU A 57 20.53 -34.35 7.21
C GLU A 57 20.57 -33.91 5.73
N PRO A 58 21.75 -33.81 5.11
CA PRO A 58 21.87 -33.43 3.70
C PRO A 58 21.23 -34.47 2.79
N LEU A 59 20.30 -34.03 1.94
CA LEU A 59 19.71 -34.87 0.89
C LEU A 59 20.63 -34.92 -0.32
N ALA A 60 20.99 -36.13 -0.78
CA ALA A 60 21.78 -36.31 -1.98
C ALA A 60 21.09 -35.71 -3.22
N PRO A 61 21.83 -35.13 -4.19
CA PRO A 61 21.23 -34.62 -5.43
C PRO A 61 20.50 -35.73 -6.17
N LEU A 62 19.40 -35.37 -6.84
CA LEU A 62 18.69 -36.32 -7.70
C LEU A 62 19.59 -36.66 -8.88
N ARG A 63 19.78 -37.96 -9.11
CA ARG A 63 20.52 -38.42 -10.29
C ARG A 63 19.66 -38.20 -11.54
N PRO A 64 20.27 -38.03 -12.73
CA PRO A 64 19.51 -37.89 -13.98
C PRO A 64 18.54 -39.07 -14.21
N GLU A 65 18.94 -40.28 -13.80
CA GLU A 65 18.10 -41.50 -13.84
C GLU A 65 16.90 -41.49 -12.87
N ASP A 66 16.90 -40.60 -11.87
CA ASP A 66 15.83 -40.42 -10.88
C ASP A 66 14.87 -39.28 -11.24
N SER A 67 15.00 -38.66 -12.43
CA SER A 67 14.29 -37.44 -12.79
C SER A 67 13.08 -37.66 -13.73
N PRO A 68 11.90 -37.08 -13.45
CA PRO A 68 11.53 -36.36 -12.24
C PRO A 68 10.61 -37.21 -11.35
N ARG A 69 11.14 -37.71 -10.23
CA ARG A 69 10.34 -38.20 -9.10
C ARG A 69 9.87 -36.99 -8.28
N ALA A 70 8.85 -36.27 -8.77
CA ALA A 70 8.35 -34.99 -8.25
C ALA A 70 8.32 -34.85 -6.70
N PRO A 71 7.90 -35.86 -5.92
CA PRO A 71 7.85 -35.78 -4.45
C PRO A 71 9.24 -35.63 -3.80
N ARG A 72 10.24 -36.32 -4.33
CA ARG A 72 11.63 -36.24 -3.86
C ARG A 72 12.28 -34.90 -4.22
N ALA A 73 11.87 -34.31 -5.35
CA ALA A 73 12.30 -32.97 -5.74
C ALA A 73 11.70 -31.89 -4.83
N LEU A 74 10.42 -32.01 -4.46
CA LEU A 74 9.77 -31.11 -3.51
C LEU A 74 10.43 -31.14 -2.11
N LEU A 75 10.87 -32.31 -1.63
CA LEU A 75 11.62 -32.40 -0.36
C LEU A 75 12.92 -31.57 -0.41
N ARG A 76 13.65 -31.65 -1.53
CA ARG A 76 14.89 -30.88 -1.74
C ARG A 76 14.62 -29.38 -1.86
N LEU A 77 13.50 -28.99 -2.47
CA LEU A 77 13.03 -27.60 -2.51
C LEU A 77 12.77 -27.07 -1.10
N GLU A 78 12.10 -27.83 -0.23
CA GLU A 78 11.89 -27.41 1.16
C GLU A 78 13.21 -27.30 1.94
N VAL A 79 14.18 -28.18 1.71
CA VAL A 79 15.53 -28.06 2.30
C VAL A 79 16.24 -26.80 1.81
N ALA A 80 16.21 -26.51 0.50
CA ALA A 80 16.78 -25.28 -0.05
C ALA A 80 16.12 -24.04 0.55
N ARG A 81 14.78 -24.06 0.69
CA ARG A 81 14.01 -23.00 1.33
C ARG A 81 14.42 -22.77 2.79
N ARG A 82 14.71 -23.82 3.57
CA ARG A 82 15.31 -23.67 4.91
C ARG A 82 16.68 -23.01 4.86
N GLY A 83 17.52 -23.43 3.91
CA GLY A 83 18.84 -22.83 3.68
C GLY A 83 18.75 -21.32 3.46
N ARG A 84 17.78 -20.87 2.66
CA ARG A 84 17.49 -19.44 2.48
C ARG A 84 17.02 -18.76 3.77
N LEU A 85 16.07 -19.36 4.49
CA LEU A 85 15.53 -18.78 5.72
C LEU A 85 16.58 -18.74 6.85
N GLY A 86 17.56 -19.64 6.83
CA GLY A 86 18.64 -19.70 7.81
C GLY A 86 18.10 -19.81 9.24
N ALA A 87 18.62 -18.98 10.14
CA ALA A 87 18.17 -18.94 11.53
C ALA A 87 16.69 -18.52 11.70
N SER A 88 16.12 -17.80 10.74
CA SER A 88 14.71 -17.38 10.79
C SER A 88 13.72 -18.50 10.45
N ALA A 89 14.19 -19.67 9.99
CA ALA A 89 13.33 -20.80 9.65
C ALA A 89 12.42 -21.21 10.83
N ALA A 90 12.95 -21.19 12.06
CA ALA A 90 12.22 -21.58 13.26
C ALA A 90 11.12 -20.59 13.68
N SER A 91 11.17 -19.34 13.22
CA SER A 91 10.16 -18.30 13.50
C SER A 91 9.31 -17.92 12.29
N SER A 92 9.65 -18.44 11.10
CA SER A 92 8.93 -18.22 9.86
C SER A 92 7.54 -18.89 9.87
N ALA A 93 6.57 -18.35 9.13
CA ALA A 93 5.25 -18.96 8.97
C ALA A 93 5.24 -20.13 7.96
N THR A 94 6.25 -20.99 8.02
CA THR A 94 6.46 -22.13 7.11
C THR A 94 6.53 -23.44 7.90
N LEU A 95 6.45 -24.58 7.20
CA LEU A 95 6.56 -25.92 7.76
C LEU A 95 7.75 -26.09 8.71
N TRP A 96 8.87 -25.41 8.44
CA TRP A 96 10.07 -25.51 9.26
C TRP A 96 9.88 -25.03 10.69
N ARG A 97 8.93 -24.14 10.96
CA ARG A 97 8.59 -23.77 12.33
C ARG A 97 8.20 -24.99 13.14
N ASP A 98 7.38 -25.86 12.56
CA ASP A 98 6.84 -27.02 13.26
C ASP A 98 7.84 -28.19 13.20
N VAL A 99 8.48 -28.45 12.06
CA VAL A 99 9.49 -29.53 11.91
C VAL A 99 10.68 -29.36 12.85
N LEU A 100 11.09 -28.12 13.15
CA LEU A 100 12.19 -27.83 14.07
C LEU A 100 11.78 -27.94 15.54
N THR A 101 10.49 -28.12 15.87
CA THR A 101 10.09 -28.41 17.25
C THR A 101 10.49 -29.85 17.63
N PRO A 102 11.12 -30.07 18.80
CA PRO A 102 11.59 -31.40 19.21
C PRO A 102 10.49 -32.46 19.22
N ASP A 103 9.27 -32.06 19.56
CA ASP A 103 8.12 -32.95 19.76
C ASP A 103 7.28 -33.16 18.48
N PHE A 104 7.66 -32.56 17.35
CA PHE A 104 6.91 -32.71 16.11
C PHE A 104 6.83 -34.16 15.63
N PHE A 105 7.91 -34.92 15.81
CA PHE A 105 7.96 -36.36 15.62
C PHE A 105 8.47 -37.03 16.88
N ARG A 106 7.82 -38.13 17.29
CA ARG A 106 8.31 -39.00 18.35
C ARG A 106 9.59 -39.69 17.86
N ARG A 107 10.69 -39.43 18.57
CA ARG A 107 12.05 -39.93 18.26
C ARG A 107 12.54 -40.99 19.26
N ALA A 108 11.71 -41.30 20.25
CA ALA A 108 11.96 -42.30 21.28
C ALA A 108 10.74 -43.21 21.38
N ALA A 109 10.98 -44.51 21.38
CA ALA A 109 9.97 -45.53 21.63
C ALA A 109 10.42 -46.40 22.81
N LEU A 110 9.51 -46.68 23.72
CA LEU A 110 9.73 -47.69 24.77
C LEU A 110 9.38 -49.05 24.18
N LEU A 111 10.33 -49.98 24.19
CA LEU A 111 10.06 -51.35 23.77
C LEU A 111 9.08 -52.04 24.75
N PRO A 112 8.11 -52.83 24.27
CA PRO A 112 7.30 -53.68 25.15
C PRO A 112 8.21 -54.66 25.90
N LYS A 113 7.98 -54.86 27.20
CA LYS A 113 8.77 -55.75 28.08
C LYS A 113 8.95 -57.18 27.57
N GLU A 114 8.13 -57.61 26.61
CA GLU A 114 8.09 -58.98 26.10
C GLU A 114 9.04 -59.25 24.91
N GLN A 115 9.62 -58.21 24.29
CA GLN A 115 10.67 -58.37 23.28
C GLN A 115 12.04 -58.45 23.95
N ALA A 116 12.38 -59.61 24.50
CA ALA A 116 13.67 -59.87 25.12
C ALA A 116 14.82 -59.72 24.10
N LEU A 117 15.82 -58.90 24.44
CA LEU A 117 17.11 -58.93 23.76
C LEU A 117 17.79 -60.26 24.03
N ARG A 118 18.07 -61.05 22.98
CA ARG A 118 19.10 -62.08 23.05
C ARG A 118 20.43 -61.45 22.65
N TRP A 119 21.33 -61.25 23.60
CA TRP A 119 22.73 -61.03 23.27
C TRP A 119 23.29 -62.34 22.70
N PRO A 120 24.20 -62.36 21.71
CA PRO A 120 24.61 -63.59 21.04
C PRO A 120 25.31 -64.63 21.93
N ILE A 121 25.55 -64.34 23.22
CA ILE A 121 26.41 -65.12 24.12
C ILE A 121 25.78 -65.30 25.53
N GLU A 122 24.64 -64.68 25.85
CA GLU A 122 24.05 -64.78 27.20
C GLU A 122 22.58 -65.25 27.15
N GLU A 123 22.24 -66.21 28.02
CA GLU A 123 20.91 -66.84 28.14
C GLU A 123 19.97 -66.14 29.16
N GLU A 124 20.41 -65.08 29.83
CA GLU A 124 19.58 -64.40 30.85
C GLU A 124 18.67 -63.31 30.25
N ASN A 125 17.37 -63.44 30.52
CA ASN A 125 16.34 -62.45 30.20
C ASN A 125 16.22 -61.41 31.31
N TRP A 126 16.57 -60.16 31.04
CA TRP A 126 16.44 -59.05 31.98
C TRP A 126 15.00 -58.49 31.95
N SER A 127 14.15 -58.96 32.87
CA SER A 127 12.68 -58.72 32.83
C SER A 127 12.19 -57.36 33.33
N SER A 128 13.09 -56.45 33.75
CA SER A 128 12.73 -55.15 34.36
C SER A 128 13.23 -53.91 33.62
N GLU A 129 13.99 -54.06 32.55
CA GLU A 129 14.56 -52.93 31.82
C GLU A 129 13.71 -52.59 30.59
N THR A 130 13.01 -51.44 30.64
CA THR A 130 12.46 -50.81 29.44
C THR A 130 13.61 -50.22 28.64
N LEU A 131 13.97 -50.85 27.52
CA LEU A 131 14.88 -50.25 26.56
C LEU A 131 14.19 -49.12 25.82
N GLU A 132 14.79 -47.94 25.91
CA GLU A 132 14.41 -46.81 25.09
C GLU A 132 15.20 -46.87 23.78
N LEU A 133 14.53 -47.22 22.69
CA LEU A 133 15.08 -47.06 21.35
C LEU A 133 15.09 -45.57 21.03
N ARG A 134 16.26 -44.94 21.18
CA ARG A 134 16.51 -43.57 20.76
C ARG A 134 17.08 -43.56 19.35
N LEU A 135 16.42 -42.85 18.45
CA LEU A 135 17.04 -42.51 17.17
C LEU A 135 18.28 -41.64 17.37
N ARG A 136 19.13 -41.58 16.34
CA ARG A 136 20.28 -40.67 16.31
C ARG A 136 19.84 -39.24 16.65
N PRO A 137 20.68 -38.45 17.35
CA PRO A 137 20.38 -37.06 17.65
C PRO A 137 20.09 -36.26 16.37
N SER A 138 19.06 -35.41 16.40
CA SER A 138 18.71 -34.57 15.26
C SER A 138 19.86 -33.62 14.92
N SER A 139 20.16 -33.44 13.62
CA SER A 139 21.14 -32.45 13.17
C SER A 139 20.52 -31.05 13.01
N CYS A 140 19.28 -30.85 13.43
CA CYS A 140 18.53 -29.62 13.22
C CYS A 140 19.09 -28.40 13.95
N GLY A 141 19.88 -28.61 15.01
CA GLY A 141 20.60 -27.54 15.71
C GLY A 141 21.89 -27.07 15.04
N GLN A 142 22.35 -27.74 13.97
CA GLN A 142 23.54 -27.32 13.22
C GLN A 142 23.21 -26.15 12.27
N PRO A 143 24.18 -25.25 12.01
CA PRO A 143 23.99 -24.16 11.07
C PRO A 143 23.74 -24.71 9.65
N VAL A 144 22.74 -24.16 8.97
CA VAL A 144 22.34 -24.59 7.63
C VAL A 144 23.13 -23.78 6.58
N PRO A 145 23.73 -24.43 5.56
CA PRO A 145 24.37 -23.70 4.47
C PRO A 145 23.34 -22.86 3.70
N ALA A 146 23.71 -21.61 3.40
CA ALA A 146 22.89 -20.72 2.60
C ALA A 146 22.69 -21.33 1.20
N THR A 147 21.43 -21.55 0.84
CA THR A 147 21.03 -22.19 -0.42
C THR A 147 19.87 -21.41 -1.02
N ASP A 148 19.77 -21.37 -2.35
CA ASP A 148 18.65 -20.76 -3.08
C ASP A 148 17.78 -21.85 -3.71
N GLU A 149 16.46 -21.77 -3.49
CA GLU A 149 15.49 -22.69 -4.06
C GLU A 149 15.15 -22.40 -5.53
N LEU A 150 15.38 -21.18 -6.04
CA LEU A 150 14.99 -20.79 -7.41
C LEU A 150 15.60 -21.66 -8.52
N PRO A 151 16.88 -22.08 -8.48
CA PRO A 151 17.46 -22.95 -9.50
C PRO A 151 16.79 -24.33 -9.59
N LEU A 152 16.18 -24.79 -8.50
CA LEU A 152 15.45 -26.06 -8.44
C LEU A 152 14.02 -25.94 -9.00
N LEU A 153 13.47 -24.73 -9.08
CA LEU A 153 12.13 -24.44 -9.62
C LEU A 153 12.19 -24.29 -11.14
N THR A 154 12.41 -25.39 -11.85
CA THR A 154 12.47 -25.43 -13.31
C THR A 154 11.11 -25.71 -13.94
N SER A 155 10.96 -25.37 -15.22
CA SER A 155 9.74 -25.64 -15.98
C SER A 155 9.49 -27.15 -16.15
N GLU A 156 10.54 -27.97 -16.21
CA GLU A 156 10.42 -29.44 -16.25
C GLU A 156 9.83 -30.00 -14.95
N LEU A 157 10.26 -29.46 -13.80
CA LEU A 157 9.70 -29.84 -12.51
C LEU A 157 8.23 -29.44 -12.39
N GLU A 158 7.87 -28.22 -12.83
CA GLU A 158 6.48 -27.75 -12.86
C GLU A 158 5.57 -28.70 -13.66
N GLN A 159 6.02 -29.11 -14.86
CA GLN A 159 5.27 -30.03 -15.74
C GLN A 159 5.11 -31.43 -15.14
N GLU A 160 6.15 -31.97 -14.51
CA GLU A 160 6.05 -33.28 -13.88
C GLU A 160 5.18 -33.25 -12.64
N VAL A 161 5.26 -32.19 -11.83
CA VAL A 161 4.39 -32.01 -10.66
C VAL A 161 2.93 -31.95 -11.09
N ASP A 162 2.60 -31.21 -12.15
CA ASP A 162 1.23 -31.18 -12.69
C ASP A 162 0.75 -32.58 -13.11
N LYS A 163 1.61 -33.32 -13.81
CA LYS A 163 1.33 -34.68 -14.27
C LYS A 163 1.21 -35.71 -13.14
N THR A 164 2.00 -35.59 -12.07
CA THR A 164 2.12 -36.61 -11.01
C THR A 164 1.35 -36.29 -9.75
N LEU A 165 1.23 -35.02 -9.38
CA LEU A 165 0.60 -34.55 -8.14
C LEU A 165 -0.64 -33.69 -8.40
N GLY A 166 -0.84 -33.25 -9.64
CA GLY A 166 -2.02 -32.51 -10.08
C GLY A 166 -1.82 -30.99 -10.14
N ALA A 167 -2.80 -30.35 -10.77
CA ALA A 167 -2.75 -28.92 -11.10
C ALA A 167 -2.55 -28.03 -9.87
N GLU A 168 -3.19 -28.33 -8.75
CA GLU A 168 -3.09 -27.47 -7.58
C GLU A 168 -1.66 -27.32 -7.05
N VAL A 169 -0.94 -28.44 -6.93
CA VAL A 169 0.44 -28.43 -6.43
C VAL A 169 1.35 -27.69 -7.41
N ALA A 170 1.17 -27.89 -8.71
CA ALA A 170 1.92 -27.16 -9.74
C ALA A 170 1.69 -25.65 -9.65
N HIS A 171 0.45 -25.22 -9.41
CA HIS A 171 0.10 -23.81 -9.30
C HIS A 171 0.62 -23.15 -8.02
N ARG A 172 0.73 -23.89 -6.92
CA ARG A 172 1.44 -23.42 -5.72
C ARG A 172 2.92 -23.16 -5.99
N LEU A 173 3.58 -24.03 -6.74
CA LEU A 173 4.97 -23.84 -7.13
C LEU A 173 5.14 -22.61 -8.02
N LEU A 174 4.22 -22.41 -8.98
CA LEU A 174 4.21 -21.20 -9.82
C LEU A 174 4.06 -19.93 -8.98
N TYR A 175 3.15 -19.91 -8.00
CA TYR A 175 3.01 -18.79 -7.06
C TYR A 175 4.28 -18.59 -6.23
N HIS A 176 4.85 -19.67 -5.68
CA HIS A 176 6.09 -19.60 -4.90
C HIS A 176 7.24 -19.02 -5.74
N ARG A 177 7.46 -19.55 -6.95
CA ARG A 177 8.49 -19.06 -7.88
C ARG A 177 8.29 -17.57 -8.20
N ALA A 178 7.08 -17.16 -8.55
CA ALA A 178 6.77 -15.77 -8.91
C ALA A 178 6.95 -14.80 -7.73
N SER A 179 6.44 -15.16 -6.55
CA SER A 179 6.64 -14.36 -5.32
C SER A 179 8.11 -14.22 -4.95
N ARG A 180 8.91 -15.29 -5.07
CA ARG A 180 10.36 -15.23 -4.83
C ARG A 180 11.07 -14.31 -5.83
N LEU A 181 10.76 -14.41 -7.13
CA LEU A 181 11.30 -13.51 -8.15
C LEU A 181 10.96 -12.04 -7.87
N LEU A 182 9.76 -11.75 -7.38
CA LEU A 182 9.37 -10.41 -6.93
C LEU A 182 10.19 -9.91 -5.76
N THR A 183 10.48 -10.76 -4.76
CA THR A 183 11.35 -10.34 -3.63
C THR A 183 12.78 -10.02 -4.05
N LEU A 184 13.24 -10.55 -5.20
CA LEU A 184 14.54 -10.24 -5.79
C LEU A 184 14.50 -9.06 -6.78
N GLY A 185 13.36 -8.39 -6.95
CA GLY A 185 13.19 -7.29 -7.91
C GLY A 185 13.10 -7.72 -9.38
N ARG A 186 12.98 -9.02 -9.67
CA ARG A 186 12.89 -9.57 -11.04
C ARG A 186 11.44 -9.60 -11.52
N ALA A 187 10.82 -8.43 -11.64
CA ALA A 187 9.39 -8.29 -11.90
C ALA A 187 8.94 -8.86 -13.25
N ASP A 188 9.75 -8.73 -14.31
CA ASP A 188 9.39 -9.22 -15.64
C ASP A 188 9.37 -10.74 -15.70
N GLU A 189 10.35 -11.41 -15.09
CA GLU A 189 10.35 -12.87 -14.99
C GLU A 189 9.23 -13.39 -14.11
N ALA A 190 8.95 -12.70 -12.99
CA ALA A 190 7.79 -13.02 -12.16
C ALA A 190 6.48 -12.90 -12.96
N ARG A 191 6.37 -11.92 -13.85
CA ARG A 191 5.22 -11.75 -14.75
C ARG A 191 5.05 -12.92 -15.70
N GLU A 192 6.13 -13.41 -16.32
CA GLU A 192 6.06 -14.59 -17.21
C GLU A 192 5.64 -15.86 -16.45
N VAL A 193 6.13 -16.06 -15.23
CA VAL A 193 5.70 -17.18 -14.38
C VAL A 193 4.22 -17.02 -14.00
N ALA A 194 3.80 -15.83 -13.55
CA ALA A 194 2.44 -15.57 -13.11
C ALA A 194 1.40 -15.62 -14.24
N ARG A 195 1.78 -15.43 -15.51
CA ARG A 195 0.87 -15.63 -16.66
C ARG A 195 0.38 -17.08 -16.76
N ARG A 196 1.24 -18.05 -16.43
CA ARG A 196 0.94 -19.48 -16.42
C ARG A 196 0.14 -19.91 -15.18
N LEU A 197 0.11 -19.07 -14.14
CA LEU A 197 -0.64 -19.33 -12.92
C LEU A 197 -2.15 -19.11 -13.14
N ASN A 198 -2.95 -20.17 -12.98
CA ASN A 198 -4.39 -20.10 -12.75
C ASN A 198 -4.73 -20.06 -11.23
N PRO A 199 -5.25 -18.95 -10.69
CA PRO A 199 -5.60 -18.86 -9.27
C PRO A 199 -6.68 -19.84 -8.82
N SER A 200 -7.63 -20.19 -9.69
CA SER A 200 -8.72 -21.13 -9.36
C SER A 200 -8.20 -22.56 -9.16
N ALA A 201 -7.03 -22.88 -9.74
CA ALA A 201 -6.39 -24.17 -9.53
C ALA A 201 -5.65 -24.26 -8.19
N MET A 202 -5.42 -23.16 -7.46
CA MET A 202 -4.65 -23.16 -6.21
C MET A 202 -5.42 -23.61 -4.95
N GLY A 203 -6.68 -24.00 -5.10
CA GLY A 203 -7.59 -24.27 -3.99
C GLY A 203 -8.11 -23.00 -3.30
N ASP A 204 -9.26 -23.11 -2.62
CA ASP A 204 -9.98 -21.93 -2.10
C ASP A 204 -9.17 -21.09 -1.10
N ALA A 205 -8.33 -21.73 -0.29
CA ALA A 205 -7.52 -21.06 0.73
C ALA A 205 -6.40 -20.19 0.13
N LEU A 206 -5.84 -20.57 -1.03
CA LEU A 206 -4.71 -19.86 -1.65
C LEU A 206 -5.10 -19.09 -2.91
N ARG A 207 -6.29 -19.34 -3.47
CA ARG A 207 -6.86 -18.63 -4.62
C ARG A 207 -6.74 -17.10 -4.49
N PRO A 208 -7.06 -16.45 -3.35
CA PRO A 208 -6.92 -14.99 -3.22
C PRO A 208 -5.47 -14.49 -3.38
N LEU A 209 -4.47 -15.27 -2.94
CA LEU A 209 -3.06 -14.91 -3.08
C LEU A 209 -2.61 -14.96 -4.55
N GLY A 210 -3.04 -15.98 -5.29
CA GLY A 210 -2.77 -16.09 -6.73
C GLY A 210 -3.41 -14.95 -7.52
N GLN A 211 -4.65 -14.57 -7.18
CA GLN A 211 -5.35 -13.43 -7.77
C GLN A 211 -4.61 -12.12 -7.48
N LEU A 212 -4.22 -11.88 -6.21
CA LEU A 212 -3.46 -10.68 -5.82
C LEU A 212 -2.13 -10.57 -6.58
N LEU A 213 -1.42 -11.68 -6.76
CA LEU A 213 -0.15 -11.71 -7.49
C LEU A 213 -0.31 -11.27 -8.94
N ARG A 214 -1.31 -11.82 -9.65
CA ARG A 214 -1.59 -11.48 -11.05
C ARG A 214 -2.05 -10.03 -11.22
N LEU A 215 -2.90 -9.54 -10.31
CA LEU A 215 -3.32 -8.13 -10.26
C LEU A 215 -2.14 -7.19 -10.01
N GLY A 216 -1.29 -7.53 -9.03
CA GLY A 216 -0.09 -6.74 -8.69
C GLY A 216 0.93 -6.64 -9.82
N LEU A 217 1.00 -7.66 -10.67
CA LEU A 217 1.85 -7.71 -11.86
C LEU A 217 1.20 -7.08 -13.12
N GLY A 218 -0.06 -6.64 -13.03
CA GLY A 218 -0.82 -6.05 -14.12
C GLY A 218 -1.27 -7.05 -15.20
N ILE A 219 -1.36 -8.33 -14.86
CA ILE A 219 -1.83 -9.38 -15.77
C ILE A 219 -3.36 -9.39 -15.84
N ASP A 220 -4.00 -9.25 -14.68
CA ASP A 220 -5.46 -9.19 -14.55
C ASP A 220 -5.91 -7.72 -14.39
N PRO A 221 -7.15 -7.38 -14.81
CA PRO A 221 -7.63 -6.00 -14.77
C PRO A 221 -7.84 -5.50 -13.34
N PRO A 222 -7.65 -4.18 -13.08
CA PRO A 222 -7.70 -3.60 -11.73
C PRO A 222 -9.05 -3.74 -11.02
N ALA A 223 -10.14 -3.99 -11.75
CA ALA A 223 -11.45 -4.32 -11.16
C ALA A 223 -11.39 -5.53 -10.22
N GLY A 224 -10.46 -6.47 -10.46
CA GLY A 224 -10.28 -7.65 -9.61
C GLY A 224 -9.85 -7.36 -8.18
N TYR A 225 -9.31 -6.17 -7.88
CA TYR A 225 -9.00 -5.81 -6.49
C TYR A 225 -10.24 -5.74 -5.60
N LEU A 226 -11.42 -5.45 -6.17
CA LEU A 226 -12.67 -5.35 -5.41
C LEU A 226 -13.08 -6.67 -4.76
N SER A 227 -12.88 -7.80 -5.45
CA SER A 227 -13.19 -9.11 -4.88
C SER A 227 -12.23 -9.54 -3.77
N LEU A 228 -11.10 -8.85 -3.60
CA LEU A 228 -10.06 -9.20 -2.62
C LEU A 228 -10.13 -8.37 -1.33
N VAL A 229 -10.93 -7.31 -1.28
CA VAL A 229 -10.99 -6.38 -0.14
C VAL A 229 -11.37 -7.09 1.16
N ASP A 230 -12.34 -8.01 1.09
CA ASP A 230 -12.90 -8.69 2.26
C ASP A 230 -12.33 -10.10 2.49
N GLU A 231 -11.40 -10.56 1.65
CA GLU A 231 -10.82 -11.90 1.73
C GLU A 231 -10.02 -12.07 3.05
N PRO A 232 -10.40 -13.02 3.94
CA PRO A 232 -9.78 -13.16 5.26
C PRO A 232 -8.27 -13.46 5.19
N VAL A 233 -7.86 -14.27 4.22
CA VAL A 233 -6.46 -14.67 4.00
C VAL A 233 -5.57 -13.45 3.69
N LEU A 234 -6.16 -12.40 3.12
CA LEU A 234 -5.47 -11.17 2.74
C LEU A 234 -5.60 -10.05 3.79
N SER A 235 -6.14 -10.33 4.97
CA SER A 235 -6.29 -9.34 6.05
C SER A 235 -5.00 -8.56 6.36
N PRO A 236 -3.79 -9.18 6.43
CA PRO A 236 -2.55 -8.44 6.63
C PRO A 236 -2.16 -7.49 5.48
N LEU A 237 -2.68 -7.75 4.28
CA LEU A 237 -2.41 -7.01 3.04
C LEU A 237 -3.59 -6.13 2.61
N ARG A 238 -4.61 -5.96 3.46
CA ARG A 238 -5.87 -5.32 3.06
C ARG A 238 -5.70 -3.85 2.69
N MET A 239 -4.85 -3.10 3.39
CA MET A 239 -4.62 -1.68 3.10
C MET A 239 -4.12 -1.42 1.65
N PRO A 240 -3.03 -2.05 1.18
CA PRO A 240 -2.58 -1.85 -0.21
C PRO A 240 -3.62 -2.31 -1.24
N ILE A 241 -4.40 -3.36 -0.96
CA ILE A 241 -5.50 -3.82 -1.82
C ILE A 241 -6.61 -2.74 -1.90
N VAL A 242 -7.02 -2.19 -0.76
CA VAL A 242 -8.05 -1.15 -0.69
C VAL A 242 -7.60 0.14 -1.38
N ALA A 243 -6.32 0.51 -1.29
CA ALA A 243 -5.78 1.65 -2.03
C ALA A 243 -5.92 1.45 -3.56
N GLN A 244 -5.56 0.27 -4.08
CA GLN A 244 -5.74 -0.05 -5.51
C GLN A 244 -7.21 -0.06 -5.93
N ALA A 245 -8.07 -0.69 -5.13
CA ALA A 245 -9.51 -0.75 -5.38
C ALA A 245 -10.16 0.65 -5.37
N ALA A 246 -9.81 1.49 -4.39
CA ALA A 246 -10.31 2.86 -4.28
C ALA A 246 -9.86 3.74 -5.45
N ALA A 247 -8.62 3.55 -5.91
CA ALA A 247 -8.13 4.22 -7.11
C ALA A 247 -8.92 3.84 -8.35
N HIS A 248 -9.13 2.54 -8.57
CA HIS A 248 -9.94 2.06 -9.69
C HIS A 248 -11.37 2.62 -9.65
N LEU A 249 -12.08 2.52 -8.52
CA LEU A 249 -13.43 3.07 -8.36
C LEU A 249 -13.49 4.59 -8.57
N SER A 250 -12.44 5.32 -8.18
CA SER A 250 -12.35 6.76 -8.41
C SER A 250 -12.22 7.12 -9.89
N THR A 251 -11.54 6.29 -10.69
CA THR A 251 -11.50 6.47 -12.16
C THR A 251 -12.86 6.24 -12.81
N GLU A 252 -13.70 5.37 -12.23
CA GLU A 252 -15.07 5.11 -12.67
C GLU A 252 -16.10 6.07 -12.05
N ALA A 253 -15.67 7.06 -11.26
CA ALA A 253 -16.52 7.98 -10.52
C ALA A 253 -17.55 7.30 -9.58
N ARG A 254 -17.25 6.09 -9.09
CA ARG A 254 -18.10 5.31 -8.16
C ARG A 254 -17.84 5.73 -6.71
N TRP A 255 -18.11 7.00 -6.40
CA TRP A 255 -17.69 7.65 -5.17
C TRP A 255 -18.27 7.04 -3.89
N ARG A 256 -19.52 6.55 -3.91
CA ARG A 256 -20.12 5.90 -2.72
C ARG A 256 -19.39 4.62 -2.33
N GLU A 257 -18.93 3.86 -3.31
CA GLU A 257 -18.20 2.62 -3.07
C GLU A 257 -16.78 2.91 -2.57
N VAL A 258 -16.15 3.98 -3.05
CA VAL A 258 -14.89 4.48 -2.49
C VAL A 258 -15.05 4.77 -0.99
N LEU A 259 -16.13 5.45 -0.59
CA LEU A 259 -16.39 5.71 0.84
C LEU A 259 -16.60 4.40 1.62
N ALA A 260 -17.35 3.44 1.07
CA ALA A 260 -17.64 2.17 1.73
C ALA A 260 -16.37 1.34 2.00
N ILE A 261 -15.51 1.14 1.00
CA ILE A 261 -14.31 0.29 1.16
C ILE A 261 -13.22 0.98 1.99
N THR A 262 -13.22 2.31 2.07
CA THR A 262 -12.24 3.08 2.85
C THR A 262 -12.69 3.34 4.29
N GLU A 263 -13.95 3.06 4.64
CA GLU A 263 -14.52 3.30 5.97
C GLU A 263 -13.71 2.69 7.12
N PRO A 264 -13.24 1.43 7.05
CA PRO A 264 -12.45 0.83 8.14
C PRO A 264 -11.13 1.55 8.41
N TYR A 265 -10.66 2.31 7.42
CA TYR A 265 -9.40 3.05 7.43
C TYR A 265 -9.60 4.55 7.60
N ALA A 266 -10.81 5.01 7.88
CA ALA A 266 -11.09 6.41 8.17
C ALA A 266 -10.16 6.91 9.30
N PRO A 267 -9.67 8.15 9.18
CA PRO A 267 -8.72 8.67 10.15
C PRO A 267 -9.41 8.81 11.51
N ARG A 268 -8.85 8.17 12.53
CA ARG A 268 -9.36 8.26 13.90
C ARG A 268 -8.60 9.36 14.65
N PRO A 269 -9.26 10.16 15.51
CA PRO A 269 -8.62 11.25 16.26
C PRO A 269 -7.41 10.80 17.09
N ASP A 270 -7.43 9.54 17.53
CA ASP A 270 -6.48 8.92 18.45
C ASP A 270 -5.26 8.33 17.74
N ALA A 271 -5.32 8.17 16.40
CA ALA A 271 -4.32 7.44 15.60
C ALA A 271 -3.23 8.36 15.00
N ARG A 272 -2.88 9.45 15.70
CA ARG A 272 -1.93 10.48 15.22
C ARG A 272 -0.53 9.94 14.87
N ALA A 273 -0.11 8.86 15.50
CA ALA A 273 1.26 8.32 15.38
C ALA A 273 1.51 7.45 14.14
N SER A 274 0.48 6.91 13.48
CA SER A 274 0.68 5.90 12.40
C SER A 274 0.48 6.48 10.99
N LEU A 275 0.21 7.78 10.85
CA LEU A 275 -0.12 8.39 9.56
C LEU A 275 1.11 8.66 8.67
N SER A 276 2.32 8.62 9.22
CA SER A 276 3.59 8.87 8.51
C SER A 276 4.23 7.62 7.89
N GLU A 277 3.66 6.43 8.08
CA GLU A 277 4.39 5.16 7.84
C GLU A 277 4.13 4.54 6.46
N SER A 278 3.09 4.94 5.72
CA SER A 278 2.68 4.24 4.49
C SER A 278 2.06 5.17 3.43
N PRO A 279 2.65 5.28 2.22
CA PRO A 279 2.08 6.02 1.09
C PRO A 279 0.67 5.56 0.70
N GLN A 280 0.35 4.29 0.91
CA GLN A 280 -0.97 3.72 0.62
C GLN A 280 -2.06 4.33 1.50
N ARG A 281 -1.74 4.68 2.75
CA ARG A 281 -2.69 5.33 3.65
C ARG A 281 -3.01 6.76 3.20
N TRP A 282 -2.03 7.49 2.65
CA TRP A 282 -2.27 8.81 2.06
C TRP A 282 -3.18 8.73 0.84
N ASP A 283 -2.98 7.73 -0.02
CA ASP A 283 -3.86 7.50 -1.18
C ASP A 283 -5.29 7.22 -0.73
N VAL A 284 -5.50 6.36 0.28
CA VAL A 284 -6.85 6.10 0.83
C VAL A 284 -7.54 7.38 1.29
N PHE A 285 -6.86 8.25 2.05
CA PHE A 285 -7.46 9.53 2.47
C PHE A 285 -7.71 10.48 1.31
N TYR A 286 -6.77 10.56 0.38
CA TYR A 286 -6.92 11.37 -0.83
C TYR A 286 -8.14 10.96 -1.65
N ARG A 287 -8.33 9.66 -1.91
CA ARG A 287 -9.50 9.11 -2.61
C ARG A 287 -10.80 9.39 -1.84
N ARG A 288 -10.77 9.25 -0.52
CA ARG A 288 -11.93 9.53 0.33
C ARG A 288 -12.31 11.01 0.31
N ALA A 289 -11.32 11.91 0.35
CA ALA A 289 -11.52 13.35 0.22
C ALA A 289 -12.13 13.72 -1.15
N LEU A 290 -11.63 13.13 -2.24
CA LEU A 290 -12.21 13.29 -3.57
C LEU A 290 -13.66 12.81 -3.61
N ALA A 291 -13.95 11.65 -3.03
CA ALA A 291 -15.30 11.10 -2.98
C ALA A 291 -16.28 12.03 -2.25
N TYR A 292 -15.90 12.54 -1.08
CA TYR A 292 -16.71 13.53 -0.36
C TYR A 292 -16.89 14.83 -1.13
N GLN A 293 -15.84 15.32 -1.79
CA GLN A 293 -15.92 16.51 -2.63
C GLN A 293 -16.88 16.31 -3.80
N ALA A 294 -16.83 15.16 -4.47
CA ALA A 294 -17.67 14.82 -5.61
C ALA A 294 -19.15 14.61 -5.21
N LEU A 295 -19.39 14.05 -4.02
CA LEU A 295 -20.73 13.85 -3.47
C LEU A 295 -21.33 15.10 -2.80
N GLY A 296 -20.53 16.15 -2.58
CA GLY A 296 -20.96 17.37 -1.90
C GLY A 296 -21.10 17.22 -0.38
N GLU A 297 -20.53 16.18 0.22
CA GLU A 297 -20.60 15.88 1.65
C GLU A 297 -19.60 16.71 2.46
N ARG A 298 -19.87 18.01 2.53
CA ARG A 298 -18.94 19.00 3.08
C ARG A 298 -18.65 18.82 4.58
N GLU A 299 -19.65 18.49 5.37
CA GLU A 299 -19.50 18.30 6.81
C GLU A 299 -18.63 17.07 7.14
N SER A 300 -18.75 16.01 6.34
CA SER A 300 -17.91 14.81 6.48
C SER A 300 -16.45 15.12 6.16
N LEU A 301 -16.22 15.93 5.12
CA LEU A 301 -14.89 16.41 4.74
C LEU A 301 -14.26 17.28 5.85
N ALA A 302 -15.00 18.26 6.35
CA ALA A 302 -14.54 19.17 7.41
C ALA A 302 -14.19 18.44 8.71
N ARG A 303 -14.95 17.39 9.08
CA ARG A 303 -14.66 16.55 10.26
C ARG A 303 -13.39 15.70 10.11
N MET A 304 -13.02 15.37 8.87
CA MET A 304 -11.84 14.54 8.60
C MET A 304 -10.53 15.31 8.83
N TRP A 305 -10.48 16.58 8.44
CA TRP A 305 -9.25 17.37 8.39
C TRP A 305 -8.42 17.46 9.67
N PRO A 306 -9.02 17.71 10.86
CA PRO A 306 -8.26 17.82 12.10
C PRO A 306 -7.51 16.54 12.49
N SER A 307 -7.96 15.39 11.99
CA SER A 307 -7.32 14.09 12.26
C SER A 307 -6.17 13.75 11.30
N ILE A 308 -6.12 14.40 10.13
CA ILE A 308 -5.14 14.11 9.07
C ILE A 308 -3.97 15.09 9.10
N PHE A 309 -4.25 16.39 9.01
CA PHE A 309 -3.22 17.38 8.69
C PHE A 309 -2.14 17.58 9.75
N PRO A 310 -2.40 17.47 11.06
CA PRO A 310 -1.33 17.56 12.06
C PRO A 310 -0.20 16.55 11.83
N ALA A 311 -0.50 15.35 11.34
CA ALA A 311 0.51 14.33 11.04
C ALA A 311 1.18 14.51 9.67
N LEU A 312 0.53 15.24 8.74
CA LEU A 312 1.02 15.46 7.38
C LEU A 312 1.62 16.85 7.18
N ALA A 313 1.74 17.68 8.21
CA ALA A 313 2.16 19.08 8.08
C ALA A 313 3.55 19.26 7.42
N SER A 314 4.47 18.32 7.63
CA SER A 314 5.82 18.34 7.06
C SER A 314 6.00 17.45 5.83
N ALA A 315 5.01 16.63 5.47
CA ALA A 315 5.12 15.69 4.36
C ALA A 315 5.17 16.41 3.00
N GLN A 316 6.10 15.98 2.15
CA GLN A 316 6.33 16.53 0.80
C GLN A 316 6.05 15.45 -0.25
N ASP A 317 4.77 15.11 -0.42
CA ASP A 317 4.27 14.11 -1.37
C ASP A 317 3.15 14.75 -2.22
N SER A 318 3.05 14.38 -3.50
CA SER A 318 2.07 14.96 -4.44
C SER A 318 0.63 14.77 -3.97
N ARG A 319 0.30 13.61 -3.38
CA ARG A 319 -1.04 13.31 -2.85
C ARG A 319 -1.36 14.15 -1.63
N VAL A 320 -0.35 14.42 -0.79
CA VAL A 320 -0.50 15.30 0.37
C VAL A 320 -0.73 16.73 -0.10
N GLU A 321 -0.01 17.20 -1.12
CA GLU A 321 -0.26 18.50 -1.75
C GLU A 321 -1.65 18.59 -2.39
N ALA A 322 -2.13 17.53 -3.04
CA ALA A 322 -3.49 17.46 -3.58
C ALA A 322 -4.55 17.49 -2.46
N LEU A 323 -4.32 16.77 -1.35
CA LEU A 323 -5.17 16.83 -0.14
C LEU A 323 -5.24 18.25 0.44
N ARG A 324 -4.09 18.96 0.55
CA ARG A 324 -4.05 20.36 0.96
C ARG A 324 -4.87 21.26 0.03
N GLY A 325 -4.78 21.03 -1.28
CA GLY A 325 -5.58 21.72 -2.29
C GLY A 325 -7.09 21.51 -2.12
N ILE A 326 -7.53 20.26 -1.86
CA ILE A 326 -8.93 19.93 -1.58
C ILE A 326 -9.42 20.64 -0.32
N ALA A 327 -8.61 20.64 0.75
CA ALA A 327 -8.96 21.33 2.00
C ALA A 327 -9.05 22.86 1.84
N LEU A 328 -8.13 23.48 1.08
CA LEU A 328 -8.21 24.91 0.75
C LEU A 328 -9.46 25.24 -0.07
N ALA A 329 -9.80 24.40 -1.05
CA ALA A 329 -11.01 24.55 -1.85
C ALA A 329 -12.30 24.41 -1.02
N ASP A 330 -12.29 23.57 0.00
CA ASP A 330 -13.40 23.45 0.95
C ASP A 330 -13.49 24.68 1.88
N LEU A 331 -12.37 25.13 2.45
CA LEU A 331 -12.31 26.33 3.28
C LEU A 331 -12.80 27.59 2.53
N ALA A 332 -12.50 27.70 1.24
CA ALA A 332 -12.91 28.83 0.39
C ALA A 332 -14.43 29.05 0.30
N ARG A 333 -15.24 28.03 0.62
CA ARG A 333 -16.71 28.12 0.63
C ARG A 333 -17.29 28.49 2.02
N GLY A 334 -16.44 28.68 3.03
CA GLY A 334 -16.84 28.85 4.44
C GLY A 334 -16.59 30.26 4.98
N THR A 335 -16.42 30.35 6.29
CA THR A 335 -16.04 31.58 7.03
C THR A 335 -14.66 31.44 7.64
N LEU A 336 -13.94 32.56 7.83
CA LEU A 336 -12.61 32.57 8.43
C LEU A 336 -12.66 32.65 9.97
N ASP A 337 -13.30 31.67 10.59
CA ASP A 337 -13.36 31.56 12.05
C ASP A 337 -12.08 30.94 12.65
N THR A 338 -12.06 30.80 13.98
CA THR A 338 -10.93 30.23 14.72
C THR A 338 -10.63 28.79 14.30
N GLN A 339 -11.64 28.01 13.91
CA GLN A 339 -11.46 26.61 13.48
C GLN A 339 -10.83 26.57 12.08
N ALA A 340 -11.32 27.37 11.15
CA ALA A 340 -10.77 27.51 9.80
C ALA A 340 -9.31 27.97 9.83
N LEU A 341 -8.95 28.89 10.73
CA LEU A 341 -7.57 29.36 10.90
C LEU A 341 -6.66 28.30 11.50
N THR A 342 -7.17 27.53 12.46
CA THR A 342 -6.43 26.39 13.03
C THR A 342 -6.14 25.37 11.93
N LEU A 343 -7.16 24.98 11.17
CA LEU A 343 -6.98 24.07 10.05
C LEU A 343 -6.00 24.62 9.01
N LEU A 344 -6.12 25.90 8.62
CA LEU A 344 -5.21 26.54 7.66
C LEU A 344 -3.74 26.52 8.12
N ARG A 345 -3.49 26.60 9.43
CA ARG A 345 -2.15 26.43 10.01
C ARG A 345 -1.69 24.98 9.88
N ASP A 346 -2.55 24.03 10.23
CA ASP A 346 -2.25 22.60 10.22
C ASP A 346 -1.99 22.04 8.81
N LEU A 347 -2.51 22.69 7.76
CA LEU A 347 -2.28 22.27 6.37
C LEU A 347 -0.79 22.20 5.97
N GLY A 348 0.13 22.84 6.68
CA GLY A 348 1.55 22.74 6.33
C GLY A 348 2.48 23.53 7.26
N PRO A 349 3.76 23.70 6.91
CA PRO A 349 4.70 24.41 7.76
C PRO A 349 4.28 25.86 7.98
N ALA A 350 4.59 26.40 9.17
CA ALA A 350 4.20 27.76 9.58
C ALA A 350 4.72 28.84 8.61
N ALA A 351 5.92 28.66 8.05
CA ALA A 351 6.51 29.59 7.07
C ALA A 351 5.67 29.76 5.79
N ALA A 352 4.86 28.77 5.43
CA ALA A 352 3.99 28.82 4.24
C ALA A 352 2.56 29.29 4.54
N PHE A 353 2.25 29.63 5.81
CA PHE A 353 0.92 30.09 6.22
C PHE A 353 0.44 31.33 5.42
N PRO A 354 1.22 32.40 5.22
CA PRO A 354 0.75 33.56 4.46
C PRO A 354 0.47 33.25 2.98
N ARG A 355 1.18 32.26 2.39
CA ARG A 355 0.91 31.79 1.01
C ARG A 355 -0.42 31.03 0.94
N ARG A 356 -0.68 30.13 1.90
CA ARG A 356 -1.97 29.43 2.03
C ARG A 356 -3.11 30.42 2.23
N LEU A 357 -2.89 31.44 3.04
CA LEU A 357 -3.85 32.52 3.27
C LEU A 357 -4.16 33.29 1.97
N ALA A 358 -3.15 33.71 1.21
CA ALA A 358 -3.35 34.37 -0.08
C ALA A 358 -4.12 33.49 -1.09
N THR A 359 -3.79 32.21 -1.14
CA THR A 359 -4.47 31.21 -1.99
C THR A 359 -5.93 31.03 -1.59
N LEU A 360 -6.22 30.94 -0.29
CA LEU A 360 -7.59 30.86 0.23
C LEU A 360 -8.43 32.07 -0.18
N GLY A 361 -7.86 33.27 -0.09
CA GLY A 361 -8.54 34.52 -0.46
C GLY A 361 -8.92 34.55 -1.94
N GLY A 362 -7.99 34.17 -2.82
CA GLY A 362 -8.28 34.07 -4.24
C GLY A 362 -9.30 32.98 -4.56
N LEU A 363 -9.17 31.78 -3.97
CA LEU A 363 -10.16 30.70 -4.17
C LEU A 363 -11.55 31.07 -3.64
N ALA A 364 -11.62 31.89 -2.60
CA ALA A 364 -12.88 32.42 -2.06
C ALA A 364 -13.50 33.40 -3.06
N LEU A 365 -12.71 34.30 -3.63
CA LEU A 365 -13.17 35.25 -4.64
C LEU A 365 -13.67 34.55 -5.91
N ASP A 366 -12.92 33.57 -6.44
CA ASP A 366 -13.31 32.78 -7.61
C ASP A 366 -14.67 32.08 -7.42
N ARG A 367 -14.99 31.71 -6.17
CA ARG A 367 -16.26 31.08 -5.79
C ARG A 367 -17.37 32.08 -5.43
N GLY A 368 -17.10 33.38 -5.52
CA GLY A 368 -18.03 34.46 -5.16
C GLY A 368 -18.19 34.70 -3.65
N ASN A 369 -17.32 34.13 -2.82
CA ASN A 369 -17.31 34.35 -1.38
C ASN A 369 -16.53 35.63 -1.02
N VAL A 370 -17.13 36.77 -1.35
CA VAL A 370 -16.58 38.11 -1.16
C VAL A 370 -16.20 38.37 0.30
N ARG A 371 -17.04 37.94 1.25
CA ARG A 371 -16.81 38.15 2.68
C ARG A 371 -15.51 37.48 3.15
N LEU A 372 -15.31 36.21 2.79
CA LEU A 372 -14.09 35.49 3.14
C LEU A 372 -12.86 36.13 2.47
N ALA A 373 -12.97 36.54 1.21
CA ALA A 373 -11.88 37.23 0.52
C ALA A 373 -11.48 38.54 1.20
N LEU A 374 -12.45 39.31 1.73
CA LEU A 374 -12.19 40.51 2.55
C LEU A 374 -11.46 40.16 3.85
N ASP A 375 -11.98 39.21 4.63
CA ASP A 375 -11.38 38.79 5.90
C ASP A 375 -9.94 38.30 5.71
N VAL A 376 -9.68 37.57 4.62
CA VAL A 376 -8.34 37.13 4.21
C VAL A 376 -7.46 38.32 3.85
N SER A 377 -7.97 39.26 3.06
CA SER A 377 -7.22 40.46 2.65
C SER A 377 -6.76 41.27 3.87
N GLU A 378 -7.62 41.41 4.88
CA GLU A 378 -7.31 42.12 6.12
C GLU A 378 -6.17 41.48 6.89
N ARG A 379 -6.16 40.15 6.96
CA ARG A 379 -5.07 39.41 7.61
C ARG A 379 -3.76 39.51 6.84
N LEU A 380 -3.80 39.44 5.51
CA LEU A 380 -2.60 39.62 4.68
C LEU A 380 -1.96 41.00 4.86
N LEU A 381 -2.76 42.04 5.11
CA LEU A 381 -2.26 43.38 5.39
C LEU A 381 -1.56 43.51 6.74
N LEU A 382 -1.80 42.58 7.68
CA LEU A 382 -1.11 42.52 8.97
C LEU A 382 0.21 41.74 8.91
N GLU A 383 0.50 41.08 7.79
CA GLU A 383 1.75 40.32 7.63
C GLU A 383 2.97 41.23 7.56
N LYS A 384 4.10 40.75 8.09
CA LYS A 384 5.37 41.50 8.13
C LYS A 384 6.01 41.68 6.75
N SER A 385 5.80 40.75 5.83
CA SER A 385 6.36 40.82 4.47
C SER A 385 5.57 41.78 3.59
N ALA A 386 6.29 42.70 2.94
CA ALA A 386 5.72 43.62 1.96
C ALA A 386 5.00 42.87 0.82
N LEU A 387 5.53 41.72 0.37
CA LEU A 387 4.93 40.90 -0.68
C LEU A 387 3.52 40.41 -0.33
N PHE A 388 3.29 40.00 0.93
CA PHE A 388 1.96 39.55 1.37
C PHE A 388 1.01 40.73 1.57
N ARG A 389 1.49 41.89 2.03
CA ARG A 389 0.69 43.12 2.07
C ARG A 389 0.26 43.57 0.66
N VAL A 390 1.15 43.50 -0.32
CA VAL A 390 0.87 43.74 -1.74
C VAL A 390 -0.26 42.82 -2.21
N ARG A 391 -0.16 41.50 -1.95
CA ARG A 391 -1.25 40.56 -2.27
C ARG A 391 -2.56 40.86 -1.55
N GLY A 392 -2.50 41.34 -0.30
CA GLY A 392 -3.69 41.81 0.44
C GLY A 392 -4.36 43.01 -0.25
N HIS A 393 -3.59 43.98 -0.72
CA HIS A 393 -4.12 45.12 -1.48
C HIS A 393 -4.65 44.71 -2.86
N THR A 394 -3.96 43.81 -3.57
CA THR A 394 -4.44 43.22 -4.82
C THR A 394 -5.78 42.53 -4.61
N LEU A 395 -5.90 41.65 -3.61
CA LEU A 395 -7.15 40.96 -3.32
C LEU A 395 -8.29 41.94 -2.95
N ARG A 396 -7.99 43.04 -2.23
CA ARG A 396 -8.98 44.11 -1.97
C ARG A 396 -9.44 44.80 -3.25
N ALA A 397 -8.53 45.06 -4.19
CA ALA A 397 -8.87 45.65 -5.47
C ALA A 397 -9.81 44.73 -6.26
N GLU A 398 -9.50 43.44 -6.32
CA GLU A 398 -10.31 42.44 -7.02
C GLU A 398 -11.68 42.24 -6.35
N VAL A 399 -11.74 42.25 -5.02
CA VAL A 399 -13.01 42.23 -4.28
C VAL A 399 -13.85 43.48 -4.56
N ALA A 400 -13.23 44.67 -4.56
CA ALA A 400 -13.93 45.91 -4.83
C ALA A 400 -14.51 45.92 -6.25
N LEU A 401 -13.76 45.39 -7.22
CA LEU A 401 -14.23 45.17 -8.59
C LEU A 401 -15.42 44.21 -8.63
N ALA A 402 -15.31 43.04 -7.97
CA ALA A 402 -16.38 42.04 -7.93
C ALA A 402 -17.65 42.53 -7.22
N SER A 403 -17.51 43.49 -6.30
CA SER A 403 -18.62 44.09 -5.55
C SER A 403 -19.18 45.37 -6.20
N GLY A 404 -18.58 45.85 -7.29
CA GLY A 404 -18.96 47.11 -7.94
C GLY A 404 -18.57 48.39 -7.17
N ASP A 405 -17.63 48.31 -6.21
CA ASP A 405 -17.16 49.46 -5.44
C ASP A 405 -15.98 50.17 -6.13
N ALA A 406 -16.32 51.12 -7.00
CA ALA A 406 -15.35 51.95 -7.71
C ALA A 406 -14.41 52.74 -6.78
N THR A 407 -14.92 53.20 -5.63
CA THR A 407 -14.12 53.99 -4.68
C THR A 407 -13.14 53.11 -3.90
N GLY A 408 -13.58 51.92 -3.52
CA GLY A 408 -12.75 50.89 -2.90
C GLY A 408 -11.63 50.42 -3.83
N LEU A 409 -11.94 50.25 -5.13
CA LEU A 409 -10.95 49.85 -6.14
C LEU A 409 -9.82 50.87 -6.24
N THR A 410 -10.17 52.14 -6.46
CA THR A 410 -9.19 53.25 -6.55
C THR A 410 -8.32 53.30 -5.29
N ARG A 411 -8.94 53.27 -4.11
CA ARG A 411 -8.20 53.30 -2.84
C ARG A 411 -7.27 52.10 -2.65
N ALA A 412 -7.68 50.91 -3.08
CA ALA A 412 -6.86 49.71 -2.96
C ALA A 412 -5.62 49.78 -3.87
N ILE A 413 -5.79 50.28 -5.11
CA ILE A 413 -4.70 50.45 -6.07
C ILE A 413 -3.75 51.57 -5.62
N GLU A 414 -4.26 52.72 -5.18
CA GLU A 414 -3.41 53.79 -4.64
C GLU A 414 -2.54 53.30 -3.49
N ARG A 415 -3.11 52.51 -2.56
CA ARG A 415 -2.37 51.92 -1.44
C ARG A 415 -1.35 50.87 -1.88
N LEU A 416 -1.68 50.06 -2.89
CA LEU A 416 -0.76 49.12 -3.51
C LEU A 416 0.47 49.85 -4.08
N LEU A 417 0.23 50.93 -4.83
CA LEU A 417 1.28 51.72 -5.46
C LEU A 417 2.09 52.55 -4.45
N SER A 418 1.46 53.03 -3.37
CA SER A 418 2.16 53.76 -2.31
C SER A 418 3.10 52.85 -1.51
N LEU A 419 2.68 51.62 -1.23
CA LEU A 419 3.48 50.63 -0.50
C LEU A 419 4.81 50.36 -1.24
N ARG A 420 4.75 50.24 -2.57
CA ARG A 420 5.93 50.11 -3.43
C ARG A 420 6.90 51.29 -3.34
N ARG A 421 6.41 52.52 -3.14
CA ARG A 421 7.24 53.73 -3.11
C ARG A 421 7.85 54.01 -1.74
N GLN A 422 7.19 53.58 -0.66
CA GLN A 422 7.50 54.02 0.70
C GLN A 422 8.23 52.96 1.53
N GLU A 423 8.07 51.68 1.23
CA GLU A 423 8.70 50.62 2.01
C GLU A 423 10.04 50.16 1.39
N PRO A 424 11.09 49.92 2.20
CA PRO A 424 12.32 49.31 1.72
C PRO A 424 12.07 47.83 1.38
N VAL A 425 11.66 47.58 0.14
CA VAL A 425 11.45 46.23 -0.39
C VAL A 425 12.76 45.72 -1.02
N PRO A 426 13.23 44.50 -0.68
CA PRO A 426 14.39 43.91 -1.34
C PRO A 426 14.21 43.85 -2.87
N THR A 427 15.28 44.03 -3.64
CA THR A 427 15.23 44.07 -5.12
C THR A 427 14.57 42.82 -5.73
N LYS A 428 14.78 41.65 -5.11
CA LYS A 428 14.16 40.38 -5.53
C LYS A 428 12.63 40.38 -5.35
N ASP A 429 12.14 41.02 -4.29
CA ASP A 429 10.71 41.11 -4.01
C ASP A 429 10.06 42.21 -4.87
N LEU A 430 10.78 43.28 -5.22
CA LEU A 430 10.30 44.32 -6.12
C LEU A 430 9.92 43.77 -7.51
N GLU A 431 10.70 42.85 -8.07
CA GLU A 431 10.35 42.22 -9.35
C GLU A 431 9.05 41.41 -9.25
N GLU A 432 8.86 40.67 -8.15
CA GLU A 432 7.63 39.91 -7.93
C GLU A 432 6.43 40.83 -7.67
N VAL A 433 6.62 41.95 -6.97
CA VAL A 433 5.59 42.99 -6.80
C VAL A 433 5.17 43.56 -8.16
N ASP A 434 6.12 43.89 -9.04
CA ASP A 434 5.82 44.40 -10.38
C ASP A 434 5.06 43.37 -11.23
N ARG A 435 5.37 42.07 -11.09
CA ARG A 435 4.59 40.98 -11.70
C ARG A 435 3.16 40.91 -11.17
N ILE A 436 2.96 41.06 -9.85
CA ILE A 436 1.62 41.08 -9.24
C ILE A 436 0.82 42.29 -9.72
N VAL A 437 1.44 43.47 -9.82
CA VAL A 437 0.78 44.69 -10.35
C VAL A 437 0.40 44.50 -11.82
N LEU A 438 1.29 43.94 -12.64
CA LEU A 438 1.00 43.63 -14.05
C LEU A 438 -0.13 42.60 -14.19
N ALA A 439 -0.14 41.56 -13.36
CA ALA A 439 -1.22 40.58 -13.36
C ALA A 439 -2.56 41.20 -12.93
N LEU A 440 -2.57 42.11 -11.93
CA LEU A 440 -3.76 42.87 -11.57
C LEU A 440 -4.26 43.70 -12.75
N ALA A 441 -3.37 44.41 -13.45
CA ALA A 441 -3.71 45.17 -14.65
C ALA A 441 -4.36 44.28 -15.73
N GLN A 442 -3.81 43.08 -15.97
CA GLN A 442 -4.39 42.10 -16.89
C GLN A 442 -5.79 41.63 -16.46
N THR A 443 -5.99 41.37 -15.17
CA THR A 443 -7.30 40.98 -14.63
C THR A 443 -8.32 42.11 -14.75
N LEU A 444 -7.94 43.37 -14.50
CA LEU A 444 -8.82 44.53 -14.68
C LEU A 444 -9.30 44.68 -16.13
N VAL A 445 -8.40 44.50 -17.11
CA VAL A 445 -8.75 44.51 -18.53
C VAL A 445 -9.58 43.29 -18.93
N THR A 446 -9.37 42.15 -18.26
CA THR A 446 -10.15 40.94 -18.50
C THR A 446 -11.58 41.11 -18.03
N ALA A 447 -11.75 41.57 -16.79
CA ALA A 447 -13.05 41.80 -16.16
C ALA A 447 -13.82 42.99 -16.75
N SER A 448 -13.17 43.92 -17.45
CA SER A 448 -13.85 45.08 -18.05
C SER A 448 -14.90 44.69 -19.09
N ALA A 449 -14.80 43.50 -19.69
CA ALA A 449 -15.78 42.98 -20.63
C ALA A 449 -17.19 42.83 -20.01
N ASP A 450 -17.24 42.55 -18.71
CA ASP A 450 -18.50 42.33 -17.98
C ASP A 450 -19.04 43.61 -17.31
N LEU A 451 -18.25 44.69 -17.32
CA LEU A 451 -18.62 45.97 -16.71
C LEU A 451 -19.37 46.84 -17.72
N THR A 452 -20.70 46.85 -17.62
CA THR A 452 -21.58 47.53 -18.58
C THR A 452 -21.75 49.03 -18.34
N GLU A 453 -21.39 49.54 -17.16
CA GLU A 453 -21.57 50.96 -16.84
C GLU A 453 -20.44 51.82 -17.42
N ALA A 454 -20.80 52.90 -18.12
CA ALA A 454 -19.86 53.80 -18.79
C ALA A 454 -18.80 54.43 -17.85
N ARG A 455 -19.05 54.48 -16.53
CA ARG A 455 -18.12 55.02 -15.53
C ARG A 455 -16.85 54.18 -15.33
N TRP A 456 -16.89 52.88 -15.61
CA TRP A 456 -15.77 51.98 -15.32
C TRP A 456 -14.60 52.18 -16.26
N ARG A 457 -14.87 52.43 -17.54
CA ARG A 457 -13.84 52.55 -18.56
C ARG A 457 -12.83 53.68 -18.31
N PRO A 458 -13.23 54.95 -18.07
CA PRO A 458 -12.27 56.01 -17.74
C PRO A 458 -11.55 55.76 -16.41
N LEU A 459 -12.23 55.14 -15.43
CA LEU A 459 -11.63 54.77 -14.16
C LEU A 459 -10.52 53.74 -14.34
N LEU A 460 -10.80 52.64 -15.03
CA LEU A 460 -9.82 51.58 -15.29
C LEU A 460 -8.63 52.08 -16.12
N ALA A 461 -8.87 52.94 -17.12
CA ALA A 461 -7.80 53.56 -17.89
C ALA A 461 -6.86 54.40 -17.00
N ALA A 462 -7.42 55.23 -16.11
CA ALA A 462 -6.63 56.02 -15.16
C ALA A 462 -5.83 55.13 -14.19
N GLN A 463 -6.43 54.03 -13.72
CA GLN A 463 -5.73 53.09 -12.84
C GLN A 463 -4.60 52.34 -13.56
N LEU A 464 -4.82 51.89 -14.80
CA LEU A 464 -3.80 51.24 -15.62
C LEU A 464 -2.61 52.17 -15.89
N GLU A 465 -2.89 53.44 -16.17
CA GLU A 465 -1.85 54.45 -16.37
C GLU A 465 -1.06 54.73 -15.07
N GLY A 466 -1.75 54.80 -13.93
CA GLY A 466 -1.10 54.89 -12.61
C GLY A 466 -0.19 53.69 -12.31
N MET A 467 -0.64 52.48 -12.65
CA MET A 467 0.18 51.26 -12.54
C MET A 467 1.38 51.27 -13.50
N ARG A 468 1.19 51.70 -14.75
CA ARG A 468 2.26 51.83 -15.76
C ARG A 468 3.41 52.70 -15.26
N GLN A 469 3.08 53.87 -14.70
CA GLN A 469 4.08 54.81 -14.16
C GLN A 469 4.77 54.31 -12.89
N ALA A 470 4.13 53.37 -12.19
CA ALA A 470 4.66 52.84 -10.96
C ALA A 470 5.62 51.67 -11.19
N VAL A 471 5.39 50.77 -12.15
CA VAL A 471 6.22 49.56 -12.34
C VAL A 471 7.59 49.85 -12.97
N HIS A 472 8.54 48.91 -12.89
CA HIS A 472 9.82 49.02 -13.60
C HIS A 472 9.60 49.04 -15.12
N SER A 473 10.47 49.76 -15.84
CA SER A 473 10.49 49.89 -17.31
C SER A 473 10.44 48.58 -18.11
N ARG A 474 10.78 47.43 -17.50
CA ARG A 474 10.64 46.10 -18.14
C ARG A 474 9.17 45.70 -18.28
N HIS A 475 8.36 45.93 -17.26
CA HIS A 475 6.94 45.59 -17.22
C HIS A 475 6.06 46.70 -17.79
N GLU A 476 6.54 47.95 -17.75
CA GLU A 476 5.88 49.11 -18.35
C GLU A 476 5.50 48.88 -19.83
N LYS A 477 6.35 48.19 -20.59
CA LYS A 477 6.15 47.91 -22.02
C LYS A 477 4.90 47.07 -22.33
N ALA A 478 4.34 46.37 -21.34
CA ALA A 478 3.12 45.58 -21.52
C ALA A 478 1.84 46.43 -21.42
N PHE A 479 1.89 47.59 -20.77
CA PHE A 479 0.71 48.44 -20.51
C PHE A 479 0.09 49.09 -21.76
N PRO A 480 0.84 49.53 -22.79
CA PRO A 480 0.23 50.07 -24.01
C PRO A 480 -0.74 49.09 -24.68
N ALA A 481 -0.39 47.80 -24.72
CA ALA A 481 -1.27 46.77 -25.26
C ALA A 481 -2.51 46.53 -24.37
N LEU A 482 -2.37 46.64 -23.05
CA LEU A 482 -3.49 46.51 -22.11
C LEU A 482 -4.46 47.70 -22.20
N LEU A 483 -3.94 48.92 -22.35
CA LEU A 483 -4.74 50.12 -22.57
C LEU A 483 -5.49 50.04 -23.91
N ALA A 484 -4.81 49.65 -24.99
CA ALA A 484 -5.46 49.42 -26.29
C ALA A 484 -6.54 48.32 -26.19
N ALA A 485 -6.28 47.23 -25.48
CA ALA A 485 -7.27 46.16 -25.27
C ALA A 485 -8.49 46.62 -24.45
N LEU A 486 -8.31 47.54 -23.49
CA LEU A 486 -9.43 48.17 -22.77
C LEU A 486 -10.26 49.07 -23.70
N GLU A 487 -9.61 49.72 -24.68
CA GLU A 487 -10.28 50.55 -25.67
C GLU A 487 -11.04 49.71 -26.73
N ASP A 488 -10.43 48.64 -27.23
CA ASP A 488 -11.04 47.80 -28.27
C ASP A 488 -12.19 46.93 -27.75
N ARG A 489 -12.21 46.60 -26.45
CA ARG A 489 -13.31 45.84 -25.82
C ARG A 489 -14.52 46.73 -25.57
N GLY A 490 -15.48 46.69 -26.49
CA GLY A 490 -16.84 47.22 -26.27
C GLY A 490 -17.62 46.40 -25.22
N PRO A 491 -18.58 47.00 -24.49
CA PRO A 491 -19.36 46.29 -23.48
C PRO A 491 -20.13 45.13 -24.14
N GLN A 492 -19.85 43.89 -23.73
CA GLN A 492 -20.68 42.77 -24.15
C GLN A 492 -22.01 42.86 -23.39
N ALA A 493 -23.12 42.91 -24.12
CA ALA A 493 -24.44 42.87 -23.52
C ALA A 493 -24.56 41.56 -22.72
N ALA A 494 -24.54 41.65 -21.39
CA ALA A 494 -24.66 40.51 -20.51
C ALA A 494 -25.91 39.72 -20.90
N ALA A 495 -25.73 38.51 -21.44
CA ALA A 495 -26.83 37.60 -21.65
C ALA A 495 -27.51 37.40 -20.30
N LYS A 496 -28.75 37.87 -20.16
CA LYS A 496 -29.57 37.75 -18.94
C LYS A 496 -29.44 36.32 -18.39
N GLY A 497 -28.76 36.18 -17.24
CA GLY A 497 -28.60 34.92 -16.54
C GLY A 497 -27.20 34.28 -16.58
N LYS A 498 -26.23 34.80 -17.33
CA LYS A 498 -24.83 34.37 -17.17
C LYS A 498 -24.25 34.98 -15.90
N ARG A 499 -23.92 34.13 -14.92
CA ARG A 499 -23.02 34.50 -13.81
C ARG A 499 -21.73 35.02 -14.44
N LEU A 500 -21.24 36.17 -13.94
CA LEU A 500 -19.89 36.67 -14.18
C LEU A 500 -18.92 35.49 -14.16
N GLU A 501 -18.33 35.17 -15.31
CA GLU A 501 -17.33 34.11 -15.40
C GLU A 501 -16.15 34.52 -14.49
N ALA A 502 -15.61 33.54 -13.76
CA ALA A 502 -14.75 33.74 -12.60
C ALA A 502 -13.73 34.87 -12.76
N PHE A 503 -13.76 35.83 -11.83
CA PHE A 503 -12.68 36.82 -11.69
C PHE A 503 -11.37 36.06 -11.54
N VAL A 504 -10.37 36.37 -12.37
CA VAL A 504 -9.04 35.75 -12.28
C VAL A 504 -8.36 36.30 -11.03
N ALA A 505 -8.43 35.59 -9.89
CA ALA A 505 -7.81 36.05 -8.66
C ALA A 505 -6.28 36.02 -8.73
N VAL A 506 -5.67 37.17 -8.97
CA VAL A 506 -4.24 37.44 -9.10
C VAL A 506 -3.48 37.18 -7.79
N GLY A 507 -4.18 37.21 -6.66
CA GLY A 507 -3.61 36.92 -5.34
C GLY A 507 -3.25 35.45 -5.07
N GLN A 508 -3.68 34.52 -5.92
CA GLN A 508 -3.45 33.09 -5.69
C GLN A 508 -1.97 32.72 -5.84
N VAL A 509 -1.49 31.88 -4.93
CA VAL A 509 -0.21 31.21 -5.05
C VAL A 509 -0.50 29.75 -5.28
N ALA A 510 0.24 29.08 -6.16
CA ALA A 510 0.17 27.64 -6.25
C ALA A 510 0.58 27.04 -4.89
N VAL A 511 -0.41 26.61 -4.10
CA VAL A 511 -0.22 25.90 -2.83
C VAL A 511 -1.06 24.63 -2.92
N GLY A 512 -0.42 23.57 -3.38
CA GLY A 512 -1.06 22.29 -3.70
C GLY A 512 -1.26 22.09 -5.19
N ALA A 513 -1.22 20.83 -5.63
CA ALA A 513 -1.65 20.46 -6.98
C ALA A 513 -3.18 20.62 -7.09
N PRO A 514 -3.71 21.10 -8.24
CA PRO A 514 -5.16 21.07 -8.45
C PRO A 514 -5.65 19.62 -8.31
N PRO A 515 -6.85 19.39 -7.76
CA PRO A 515 -7.38 18.05 -7.58
C PRO A 515 -7.56 17.40 -8.95
N GLY A 516 -6.67 16.48 -9.29
CA GLY A 516 -6.75 15.64 -10.49
C GLY A 516 -6.44 14.21 -10.10
N LEU A 517 -7.12 13.23 -10.70
CA LEU A 517 -6.96 11.81 -10.39
C LEU A 517 -5.50 11.37 -10.57
N GLU A 518 -4.74 11.33 -9.48
CA GLU A 518 -3.39 10.77 -9.51
C GLU A 518 -3.45 9.25 -9.75
N PRO A 519 -2.44 8.64 -10.39
CA PRO A 519 -2.36 7.19 -10.48
C PRO A 519 -2.17 6.56 -9.08
N PRO A 520 -2.68 5.33 -8.86
CA PRO A 520 -2.44 4.63 -7.61
C PRO A 520 -0.94 4.45 -7.35
N PRO A 521 -0.50 4.46 -6.08
CA PRO A 521 0.86 4.06 -5.75
C PRO A 521 1.11 2.62 -6.20
N PRO A 522 2.35 2.21 -6.50
CA PRO A 522 2.65 0.82 -6.81
C PRO A 522 2.25 -0.11 -5.63
N LEU A 523 1.82 -1.32 -5.95
CA LEU A 523 1.49 -2.32 -4.94
C LEU A 523 2.77 -2.77 -4.21
N THR A 524 3.00 -2.25 -3.02
CA THR A 524 4.09 -2.69 -2.14
C THR A 524 3.54 -3.65 -1.08
N VAL A 525 3.79 -4.95 -1.26
CA VAL A 525 3.37 -5.98 -0.32
C VAL A 525 4.54 -6.92 -0.01
N SER A 526 4.61 -7.37 1.25
CA SER A 526 5.43 -8.53 1.59
C SER A 526 4.67 -9.78 1.18
N TRP A 527 5.13 -10.45 0.12
CA TRP A 527 4.45 -11.60 -0.45
C TRP A 527 4.42 -12.76 0.55
N PRO A 528 3.23 -13.22 0.98
CA PRO A 528 3.11 -14.28 1.96
C PRO A 528 3.73 -15.58 1.45
N GLU A 529 4.55 -16.17 2.31
CA GLU A 529 5.15 -17.46 2.09
C GLU A 529 4.12 -18.59 2.33
N LEU A 530 4.16 -19.62 1.47
CA LEU A 530 3.28 -20.79 1.62
C LEU A 530 3.67 -21.61 2.85
N TRP A 531 2.69 -22.19 3.56
CA TRP A 531 2.98 -23.06 4.70
C TRP A 531 3.91 -24.21 4.31
N SER A 532 3.51 -25.01 3.31
CA SER A 532 4.34 -26.07 2.74
C SER A 532 4.19 -26.14 1.21
N LEU A 533 5.26 -26.54 0.54
CA LEU A 533 5.30 -26.95 -0.86
C LEU A 533 5.01 -28.46 -1.02
N LEU A 534 4.94 -29.21 0.07
CA LEU A 534 4.70 -30.66 0.10
C LEU A 534 3.20 -30.94 0.27
N ALA A 535 2.53 -31.28 -0.82
CA ALA A 535 1.11 -31.64 -0.83
C ALA A 535 0.86 -33.02 -1.46
N LEU A 536 -0.23 -33.67 -1.06
CA LEU A 536 -0.71 -34.95 -1.57
C LEU A 536 -2.09 -34.78 -2.20
N PRO A 537 -2.30 -35.23 -3.43
CA PRO A 537 -3.64 -35.35 -3.97
C PRO A 537 -4.41 -36.46 -3.26
N LEU A 538 -5.66 -36.19 -2.90
CA LEU A 538 -6.60 -37.14 -2.34
C LEU A 538 -7.52 -37.70 -3.44
N PRO A 539 -8.14 -38.89 -3.25
CA PRO A 539 -8.96 -39.56 -4.27
C PRO A 539 -10.13 -38.72 -4.79
N GLU A 540 -10.71 -37.87 -3.95
CA GLU A 540 -11.80 -36.94 -4.26
C GLU A 540 -11.35 -35.71 -5.07
N GLY A 541 -10.07 -35.61 -5.42
CA GLY A 541 -9.50 -34.48 -6.16
C GLY A 541 -9.12 -33.28 -5.28
N SER A 542 -9.35 -33.38 -3.97
CA SER A 542 -8.81 -32.45 -2.97
C SER A 542 -7.34 -32.80 -2.67
N TRP A 543 -6.71 -32.10 -1.72
CA TRP A 543 -5.32 -32.36 -1.32
C TRP A 543 -5.16 -32.21 0.18
N ARG A 544 -4.07 -32.77 0.70
CA ARG A 544 -3.63 -32.61 2.07
C ARG A 544 -2.15 -32.27 2.09
N ASP A 545 -1.74 -31.33 2.95
CA ASP A 545 -0.31 -31.14 3.22
C ASP A 545 0.28 -32.43 3.81
N TRP A 546 1.52 -32.75 3.46
CA TRP A 546 2.23 -33.91 4.06
C TRP A 546 2.32 -33.75 5.58
N PHE A 547 2.42 -32.49 6.00
CA PHE A 547 2.54 -32.06 7.37
C PHE A 547 1.45 -31.01 7.64
N PRO A 548 0.24 -31.44 7.99
CA PRO A 548 -0.87 -30.52 8.21
C PRO A 548 -0.50 -29.57 9.36
N ARG A 549 -0.77 -28.29 9.14
CA ARG A 549 -0.62 -27.26 10.16
C ARG A 549 -1.50 -27.62 11.35
N GLU A 550 -0.92 -27.75 12.53
CA GLU A 550 -1.74 -27.90 13.73
C GLU A 550 -2.54 -26.61 13.95
N PRO A 551 -3.85 -26.69 14.27
CA PRO A 551 -4.54 -25.53 14.78
C PRO A 551 -3.76 -25.05 16.00
N ALA A 552 -3.59 -23.73 16.16
CA ALA A 552 -2.94 -23.19 17.34
C ALA A 552 -3.67 -23.76 18.57
N SER A 553 -2.99 -24.62 19.34
CA SER A 553 -3.55 -25.11 20.60
C SER A 553 -3.99 -23.89 21.40
N PRO A 554 -5.25 -23.84 21.90
CA PRO A 554 -5.60 -22.83 22.87
C PRO A 554 -4.60 -23.01 24.01
N VAL A 555 -3.83 -21.96 24.27
CA VAL A 555 -2.80 -21.96 25.31
C VAL A 555 -3.47 -22.42 26.61
N SER A 556 -3.27 -23.69 26.96
CA SER A 556 -3.49 -24.17 28.32
C SER A 556 -2.58 -23.32 29.17
N ALA A 557 -3.17 -22.45 29.98
CA ALA A 557 -2.45 -21.68 30.99
C ALA A 557 -1.45 -22.62 31.70
N PRO A 558 -0.23 -22.15 32.02
CA PRO A 558 0.74 -23.00 32.68
C PRO A 558 0.09 -23.58 33.94
N ALA A 559 -0.02 -24.91 33.98
CA ALA A 559 -0.40 -25.61 35.19
C ALA A 559 0.59 -25.14 36.26
N LYS A 560 0.07 -24.44 37.27
CA LYS A 560 0.83 -24.12 38.48
C LYS A 560 1.29 -25.46 39.04
N THR A 561 2.57 -25.76 38.87
CA THR A 561 3.26 -26.75 39.69
C THR A 561 3.30 -26.17 41.10
N GLU A 562 2.26 -26.44 41.89
CA GLU A 562 2.36 -26.37 43.33
C GLU A 562 3.37 -27.42 43.75
N VAL A 563 4.55 -26.97 44.17
CA VAL A 563 5.52 -27.79 44.88
C VAL A 563 4.94 -28.03 46.28
N PRO A 564 4.61 -29.27 46.67
CA PRO A 564 4.22 -29.54 48.04
C PRO A 564 5.49 -29.53 48.88
N HIS A 565 5.63 -28.55 49.77
CA HIS A 565 6.54 -28.70 50.90
C HIS A 565 5.97 -29.80 51.82
N ALA A 566 6.70 -30.91 51.90
CA ALA A 566 6.50 -31.94 52.91
C ALA A 566 6.89 -31.40 54.31
N PRO A 567 6.30 -31.94 55.39
CA PRO A 567 6.26 -31.34 56.73
C PRO A 567 7.62 -31.22 57.44
#